data_AF-A0A7V9LG42-F1
#
_entry.id   AF-A0A7V9LG42-F1
#
_cell.length_a   1.000
_cell.length_b   1.000
_cell.length_c   1.000
_cell.angle_alpha   90.00
_cell.angle_beta   90.00
_cell.angle_gamma   90.00
#
_symmetry.space_group_name_H-M   'P 1'
#
loop_
_entity.id
_entity.type
_entity.pdbx_description
1 polymer ?
#
loop_
_entity_poly.entity_id
_entity_poly.type
_entity_poly.pdbx_seq_one_letter_code
_entity_poly.pdbx_strand_id
1 'polypeptide(L)'
;PTVLESGSDYDQKPRVYKINGTGDDSPPNSERAAYKWVFSRPALGEYYGFMATRWQEPPVLKNPDDEREIGDRTYKFFYDGDRLRMVAWQTDEGSFWVSNTLALSLTDREMLEIAKGMTELSKPGD
;
A
#
# COMPACT_ATOMS: atom_id res chain seq x y z
N PRO A 1 8.13 -2.90 -7.96
CA PRO A 1 8.54 -3.78 -6.83
C PRO A 1 9.92 -4.40 -7.05
N THR A 2 10.78 -4.33 -6.03
CA THR A 2 12.09 -5.00 -6.00
C THR A 2 12.07 -6.29 -5.17
N VAL A 3 10.99 -6.55 -4.42
CA VAL A 3 10.76 -7.76 -3.62
C VAL A 3 9.34 -8.29 -3.89
N LEU A 4 9.21 -9.59 -4.12
CA LEU A 4 7.95 -10.33 -4.16
C LEU A 4 8.06 -11.51 -3.19
N GLU A 5 6.94 -11.92 -2.59
CA GLU A 5 6.91 -13.14 -1.77
C GLU A 5 7.12 -14.38 -2.67
N SER A 6 7.74 -15.42 -2.10
CA SER A 6 8.16 -16.59 -2.87
C SER A 6 6.96 -17.36 -3.42
N GLY A 7 6.85 -17.40 -4.75
CA GLY A 7 5.73 -18.07 -5.45
C GLY A 7 4.56 -17.15 -5.79
N SER A 8 4.66 -15.84 -5.51
CA SER A 8 3.69 -14.86 -5.95
C SER A 8 3.80 -14.60 -7.46
N ASP A 9 2.65 -14.59 -8.15
CA ASP A 9 2.53 -14.24 -9.58
C ASP A 9 1.62 -13.01 -9.74
N TYR A 10 1.72 -12.35 -10.89
CA TYR A 10 0.85 -11.24 -11.26
C TYR A 10 -0.54 -11.75 -11.64
N ASP A 11 -1.39 -12.00 -10.65
CA ASP A 11 -2.78 -12.45 -10.88
C ASP A 11 -3.55 -11.47 -11.79
N GLN A 12 -3.21 -10.18 -11.72
CA GLN A 12 -3.78 -9.13 -12.57
C GLN A 12 -2.75 -8.07 -12.96
N LYS A 13 -2.87 -7.55 -14.19
CA LYS A 13 -2.18 -6.30 -14.57
C LYS A 13 -2.58 -5.20 -13.58
N PRO A 14 -1.64 -4.34 -13.16
CA PRO A 14 -1.97 -3.25 -12.27
C PRO A 14 -3.10 -2.38 -12.81
N ARG A 15 -4.00 -1.97 -11.92
CA ARG A 15 -5.15 -1.15 -12.27
C ARG A 15 -4.88 0.30 -11.90
N VAL A 16 -4.94 1.17 -12.91
CA VAL A 16 -4.88 2.64 -12.73
C VAL A 16 -6.29 3.18 -12.77
N TYR A 17 -6.64 4.02 -11.81
CA TYR A 17 -7.96 4.63 -11.70
C TYR A 17 -7.86 6.04 -11.14
N LYS A 18 -8.95 6.79 -11.25
CA LYS A 18 -9.08 8.11 -10.61
C LYS A 18 -9.78 7.94 -9.26
N ILE A 19 -9.15 8.35 -8.17
CA ILE A 19 -9.82 8.42 -6.86
C ILE A 19 -10.45 9.80 -6.70
N ASN A 20 -11.77 9.83 -6.55
CA ASN A 20 -12.46 11.03 -6.13
C ASN A 20 -12.45 11.09 -4.60
N GLY A 21 -11.57 11.92 -4.04
CA GLY A 21 -11.62 12.26 -2.63
C GLY A 21 -12.65 13.35 -2.34
N THR A 22 -13.00 13.46 -1.05
CA THR A 22 -13.77 14.58 -0.48
C THR A 22 -12.88 15.30 0.53
N GLY A 23 -12.93 16.63 0.58
CA GLY A 23 -12.07 17.46 1.46
C GLY A 23 -10.92 18.15 0.74
N ASP A 24 -10.36 19.18 1.38
CA ASP A 24 -9.34 20.07 0.79
C ASP A 24 -8.00 19.34 0.50
N ASP A 25 -7.73 18.24 1.19
CA ASP A 25 -6.52 17.42 0.99
C ASP A 25 -6.65 16.41 -0.16
N SER A 26 -7.79 16.40 -0.86
CA SER A 26 -7.99 15.56 -2.03
C SER A 26 -7.28 16.16 -3.25
N PRO A 27 -6.55 15.36 -4.05
CA PRO A 27 -5.80 15.91 -5.18
C PRO A 27 -6.74 16.54 -6.22
N PRO A 28 -6.30 17.63 -6.89
CA PRO A 28 -7.08 18.27 -7.95
C PRO A 28 -7.40 17.26 -9.04
N ASN A 29 -8.48 17.49 -9.80
CA ASN A 29 -9.02 16.51 -10.77
C ASN A 29 -7.97 15.93 -11.75
N SER A 30 -6.94 16.71 -12.10
CA SER A 30 -5.81 16.31 -12.96
C SER A 30 -4.84 15.34 -12.32
N GLU A 31 -4.78 15.26 -10.99
CA GLU A 31 -3.75 14.54 -10.22
C GLU A 31 -4.33 13.35 -9.44
N ARG A 32 -5.60 12.99 -9.67
CA ARG A 32 -6.32 11.89 -8.99
C ARG A 32 -5.82 10.48 -9.31
N ALA A 33 -4.60 10.33 -9.80
CA ALA A 33 -4.03 9.05 -10.13
C ALA A 33 -3.92 8.17 -8.88
N ALA A 34 -4.48 6.97 -9.00
CA ALA A 34 -4.27 5.89 -8.07
C ALA A 34 -3.94 4.62 -8.82
N TYR A 35 -3.14 3.79 -8.17
CA TYR A 35 -2.62 2.55 -8.69
C TYR A 35 -2.90 1.45 -7.67
N LYS A 36 -3.56 0.38 -8.09
CA LYS A 36 -3.77 -0.82 -7.27
C LYS A 36 -3.14 -2.02 -7.95
N TRP A 37 -2.29 -2.71 -7.20
CA TRP A 37 -1.78 -4.02 -7.54
C TRP A 37 -2.35 -5.07 -6.59
N VAL A 38 -2.71 -6.22 -7.13
CA VAL A 38 -3.14 -7.40 -6.39
C VAL A 38 -2.23 -8.54 -6.79
N PHE A 39 -1.78 -9.30 -5.79
CA PHE A 39 -0.87 -10.42 -5.93
C PHE A 39 -1.57 -11.67 -5.38
N SER A 40 -1.51 -12.78 -6.10
CA SER A 40 -1.99 -14.08 -5.61
C SER A 40 -0.89 -14.82 -4.88
N ARG A 41 -1.27 -15.61 -3.89
CA ARG A 41 -0.39 -16.60 -3.25
C ARG A 41 -0.73 -18.01 -3.72
N PRO A 42 0.16 -19.00 -3.52
CA PRO A 42 -0.09 -20.40 -3.93
C PRO A 42 -1.33 -21.04 -3.28
N ALA A 43 -1.74 -20.56 -2.11
CA ALA A 43 -2.98 -21.00 -1.46
C ALA A 43 -4.21 -20.43 -2.19
N LEU A 44 -5.18 -21.29 -2.52
CA LEU A 44 -6.39 -20.90 -3.24
C LEU A 44 -7.14 -19.78 -2.50
N GLY A 45 -7.36 -18.66 -3.19
CA GLY A 45 -8.15 -17.53 -2.68
C GLY A 45 -7.40 -16.53 -1.82
N GLU A 46 -6.08 -16.66 -1.67
CA GLU A 46 -5.27 -15.70 -0.92
C GLU A 46 -4.69 -14.60 -1.82
N TYR A 47 -5.13 -13.37 -1.56
CA TYR A 47 -4.69 -12.18 -2.28
C TYR A 47 -4.26 -11.09 -1.33
N TYR A 48 -3.09 -10.52 -1.54
CA TYR A 48 -2.65 -9.28 -0.89
C TYR A 48 -2.52 -8.19 -1.95
N GLY A 49 -2.32 -6.94 -1.54
CA GLY A 49 -2.25 -5.88 -2.54
C GLY A 49 -1.53 -4.63 -2.10
N PHE A 50 -1.03 -3.90 -3.08
CA PHE A 50 -0.36 -2.63 -2.92
C PHE A 50 -1.21 -1.52 -3.52
N MET A 51 -1.43 -0.42 -2.80
CA MET A 51 -2.06 0.78 -3.33
C MET A 51 -1.10 1.96 -3.23
N ALA A 52 -1.09 2.77 -4.28
CA ALA A 52 -0.46 4.07 -4.30
C ALA A 52 -1.47 5.11 -4.81
N THR A 53 -1.47 6.29 -4.22
CA THR A 53 -2.35 7.38 -4.64
C THR A 53 -1.70 8.72 -4.35
N ARG A 54 -1.96 9.72 -5.21
CA ARG A 54 -1.57 11.13 -4.94
C ARG A 54 -2.40 11.78 -3.81
N TRP A 55 -3.38 11.08 -3.21
CA TRP A 55 -4.08 11.57 -2.04
C TRP A 55 -3.14 11.59 -0.83
N GLN A 56 -2.86 12.78 -0.32
CA GLN A 56 -1.95 12.99 0.81
C GLN A 56 -2.50 12.41 2.09
N GLU A 57 -3.75 12.73 2.46
CA GLU A 57 -4.34 12.29 3.73
C GLU A 57 -5.62 11.46 3.52
N PRO A 58 -5.53 10.26 2.92
CA PRO A 58 -6.70 9.43 2.70
C PRO A 58 -7.26 8.94 4.05
N PRO A 59 -8.59 8.97 4.26
CA PRO A 59 -9.21 8.58 5.52
C PRO A 59 -8.83 7.18 6.02
N VAL A 60 -8.50 6.25 5.12
CA VAL A 60 -8.08 4.87 5.46
C VAL A 60 -6.76 4.82 6.24
N LEU A 61 -5.94 5.87 6.17
CA LEU A 61 -4.65 5.95 6.86
C LEU A 61 -4.71 6.80 8.14
N LYS A 62 -5.92 7.18 8.60
CA LYS A 62 -6.09 7.91 9.85
C LYS A 62 -5.94 6.95 11.03
N ASN A 63 -5.29 7.43 12.10
CA ASN A 63 -5.12 6.73 13.38
C ASN A 63 -4.44 5.36 13.25
N PRO A 64 -3.14 5.30 12.88
CA PRO A 64 -2.40 4.06 12.99
C PRO A 64 -2.26 3.63 14.45
N ASP A 65 -2.11 2.32 14.67
CA ASP A 65 -1.86 1.75 15.99
C ASP A 65 -0.41 1.97 16.43
N ASP A 66 0.52 2.04 15.48
CA ASP A 66 1.92 2.32 15.72
C ASP A 66 2.57 3.04 14.53
N GLU A 67 3.60 3.83 14.81
CA GLU A 67 4.42 4.50 13.80
C GLU A 67 5.89 4.27 14.12
N ARG A 68 6.67 3.83 13.12
CA ARG A 68 8.10 3.59 13.29
C ARG A 68 8.90 4.13 12.11
N GLU A 69 9.94 4.87 12.43
CA GLU A 69 10.97 5.24 11.46
C GLU A 69 11.92 4.05 11.24
N ILE A 70 12.04 3.61 9.98
CA ILE A 70 12.90 2.50 9.59
C ILE A 70 13.66 2.93 8.33
N GLY A 71 14.94 3.22 8.49
CA GLY A 71 15.74 3.80 7.41
C GLY A 71 15.33 5.25 7.17
N ASP A 72 14.99 5.58 5.94
CA ASP A 72 14.56 6.91 5.47
C ASP A 72 13.04 7.07 5.41
N ARG A 73 12.28 6.07 5.87
CA ARG A 73 10.82 6.02 5.75
C ARG A 73 10.16 5.82 7.11
N THR A 74 9.11 6.61 7.36
CA THR A 74 8.19 6.38 8.48
C THR A 74 7.07 5.45 8.03
N TYR A 75 6.95 4.31 8.70
CA TYR A 75 5.89 3.34 8.47
C TYR A 75 4.79 3.47 9.51
N LYS A 76 3.56 3.41 9.03
CA LYS A 76 2.33 3.37 9.82
C LYS A 76 1.78 1.96 9.81
N PHE A 77 1.51 1.42 10.99
CA PHE A 77 1.07 0.06 11.18
C PHE A 77 -0.38 0.04 11.65
N PHE A 78 -1.21 -0.78 10.98
CA PHE A 78 -2.63 -0.93 11.28
C PHE A 78 -2.91 -2.42 11.56
N TYR A 79 -3.24 -2.71 12.80
CA TYR A 79 -3.46 -4.05 13.33
C TYR A 79 -4.95 -4.41 13.37
N ASP A 80 -5.22 -5.69 13.23
CA ASP A 80 -6.52 -6.30 13.49
C ASP A 80 -6.28 -7.42 14.51
N GLY A 81 -6.52 -7.11 15.78
CA GLY A 81 -6.06 -7.92 16.90
C GLY A 81 -4.53 -7.94 17.00
N ASP A 82 -3.94 -9.12 17.01
CA ASP A 82 -2.49 -9.35 17.12
C ASP A 82 -1.79 -9.44 15.75
N ARG A 83 -2.53 -9.21 14.65
CA ARG A 83 -2.03 -9.40 13.29
C ARG A 83 -2.07 -8.12 12.49
N LEU A 84 -1.00 -7.85 11.75
CA LEU A 84 -0.90 -6.67 10.91
C LEU A 84 -1.80 -6.76 9.67
N ARG A 85 -2.81 -5.90 9.58
CA ARG A 85 -3.74 -5.81 8.45
C ARG A 85 -3.17 -4.96 7.33
N MET A 86 -2.47 -3.89 7.66
CA MET A 86 -1.95 -2.95 6.67
C MET A 86 -0.67 -2.26 7.16
N VAL A 87 0.25 -2.01 6.23
CA VAL A 87 1.44 -1.20 6.44
C VAL A 87 1.41 -0.07 5.42
N ALA A 88 1.51 1.16 5.89
CA ALA A 88 1.47 2.34 5.03
C ALA A 88 2.69 3.22 5.24
N TRP A 89 2.95 4.09 4.27
CA TRP A 89 3.87 5.21 4.37
C TRP A 89 3.38 6.33 3.46
N GLN A 90 3.87 7.53 3.71
CA GLN A 90 3.48 8.74 2.99
C GLN A 90 4.75 9.50 2.61
N THR A 91 4.71 10.13 1.43
CA THR A 91 5.73 11.07 0.96
C THR A 91 5.05 12.35 0.48
N ASP A 92 5.83 13.35 0.09
CA ASP A 92 5.30 14.55 -0.58
C ASP A 92 4.55 14.22 -1.88
N GLU A 93 4.77 13.04 -2.45
CA GLU A 93 4.10 12.59 -3.65
C GLU A 93 2.73 11.95 -3.41
N GLY A 94 2.48 11.42 -2.21
CA GLY A 94 1.20 10.81 -1.87
C GLY A 94 1.30 9.70 -0.84
N SER A 95 0.27 8.85 -0.83
CA SER A 95 0.11 7.77 0.14
C SER A 95 0.25 6.39 -0.50
N PHE A 96 0.88 5.49 0.25
CA PHE A 96 1.22 4.15 -0.21
C PHE A 96 0.92 3.14 0.90
N TRP A 97 0.40 1.97 0.54
CA TRP A 97 0.21 0.91 1.52
C TRP A 97 0.15 -0.48 0.91
N VAL A 98 0.52 -1.45 1.74
CA VAL A 98 0.33 -2.88 1.52
C VAL A 98 -0.80 -3.35 2.42
N SER A 99 -1.83 -3.98 1.84
CA SER A 99 -2.91 -4.65 2.54
C SER A 99 -2.66 -6.14 2.59
N ASN A 100 -2.76 -6.75 3.77
CA ASN A 100 -2.64 -8.19 3.97
C ASN A 100 -3.80 -8.92 3.27
N THR A 101 -3.75 -10.25 3.24
CA THR A 101 -4.84 -11.08 2.76
C THR A 101 -6.08 -10.94 3.64
N LEU A 102 -7.23 -11.36 3.11
CA LEU A 102 -8.49 -11.37 3.87
C LEU A 102 -8.34 -12.16 5.18
N ALA A 103 -7.66 -13.30 5.12
CA ALA A 103 -7.40 -14.19 6.25
C ALA A 103 -6.19 -13.79 7.11
N LEU A 104 -5.53 -12.64 6.83
CA LEU A 104 -4.32 -12.21 7.53
C LEU A 104 -3.21 -13.28 7.49
N SER A 105 -2.98 -13.89 6.32
CA SER A 105 -2.05 -15.00 6.18
C SER A 105 -0.60 -14.58 5.97
N LEU A 106 -0.31 -13.30 5.68
CA LEU A 106 1.04 -12.76 5.76
C LEU A 106 1.38 -12.41 7.21
N THR A 107 2.57 -12.78 7.64
CA THR A 107 3.15 -12.36 8.92
C THR A 107 3.49 -10.86 8.90
N ASP A 108 3.58 -10.25 10.07
CA ASP A 108 3.98 -8.85 10.22
C ASP A 108 5.33 -8.56 9.56
N ARG A 109 6.27 -9.52 9.66
CA ARG A 109 7.59 -9.44 9.01
C ARG A 109 7.46 -9.44 7.49
N GLU A 110 6.69 -10.36 6.92
CA GLU A 110 6.48 -10.41 5.46
C GLU A 110 5.83 -9.13 4.94
N MET A 111 4.81 -8.62 5.64
CA MET A 111 4.15 -7.36 5.31
C MET A 111 5.14 -6.18 5.28
N LEU A 112 6.02 -6.07 6.28
CA LEU A 112 7.03 -5.03 6.34
C LEU A 112 8.09 -5.18 5.24
N GLU A 113 8.58 -6.39 4.98
CA GLU A 113 9.56 -6.61 3.91
C GLU A 113 8.98 -6.34 2.51
N ILE A 114 7.71 -6.69 2.27
CA ILE A 114 7.00 -6.30 1.05
C ILE A 114 6.91 -4.77 0.97
N ALA A 115 6.49 -4.09 2.04
CA ALA A 115 6.38 -2.62 2.06
C ALA A 115 7.73 -1.92 1.81
N LYS A 116 8.85 -2.47 2.31
CA LYS A 116 10.21 -2.01 2.02
C LYS A 116 10.61 -2.21 0.56
N GLY A 117 10.15 -3.28 -0.09
CA GLY A 117 10.40 -3.57 -1.50
C GLY A 117 9.51 -2.82 -2.50
N MET A 118 8.53 -2.04 -2.02
CA MET A 118 7.67 -1.21 -2.86
C MET A 118 8.27 0.18 -3.05
N THR A 119 8.33 0.60 -4.31
CA THR A 119 8.82 1.91 -4.73
C THR A 119 7.67 2.91 -4.81
N GLU A 120 8.00 4.19 -4.63
CA GLU A 120 7.06 5.30 -4.74
C GLU A 120 6.66 5.59 -6.20
N LEU A 121 5.66 6.46 -6.39
CA LEU A 121 5.14 6.82 -7.71
C LEU A 121 6.04 7.89 -8.35
N SER A 122 6.99 7.49 -9.20
CA SER A 122 7.77 8.45 -10.01
C SER A 122 6.87 9.51 -10.67
N LYS A 123 7.31 10.77 -10.68
CA LYS A 123 6.62 11.83 -11.40
C LYS A 123 6.51 11.44 -12.88
N PRO A 124 5.39 11.71 -13.57
CA PRO A 124 5.36 11.59 -15.01
C PRO A 124 6.37 12.57 -15.60
N GLY A 125 7.52 12.10 -16.08
CA GLY A 125 8.54 12.93 -16.74
C GLY A 125 10.01 12.68 -16.38
N ASP A 126 10.32 11.74 -15.46
CA ASP A 126 11.69 11.25 -15.23
C ASP A 126 12.02 10.02 -16.10
#